data_AF-A0AAE3SIB4-F1
#
_entry.id   AF-A0AAE3SIB4-F1
#
_cell.length_a   1.000
_cell.length_b   1.000
_cell.length_c   1.000
_cell.angle_alpha   90.00
_cell.angle_beta   90.00
_cell.angle_gamma   90.00
#
_symmetry.space_group_name_H-M   'P 1'
#
loop_
_entity.id
_entity.type
_entity.pdbx_description
1 polymer ?
#
loop_
_entity_poly.entity_id
_entity_poly.type
_entity_poly.pdbx_seq_one_letter_code
_entity_poly.pdbx_strand_id
1 'polypeptide(L)'
;MSKVDLSLNISLDDTEFIQVGDFIYTTHESLKREQPYIHFIGTKCLAVLKKFEGRLTPRIIDEWLLISKALDDISCGENRCDDELIIEELIKGMEHPVSWYAKHCFVA
;
A
#
# COMPACT_ATOMS: atom_id res chain seq x y z
N MET A 1 26.25 -8.00 -33.11
CA MET A 1 25.50 -8.27 -31.86
C MET A 1 24.03 -8.16 -32.20
N SER A 2 23.27 -9.25 -32.09
CA SER A 2 21.83 -9.23 -32.30
C SER A 2 21.15 -8.92 -30.97
N LYS A 3 20.20 -7.98 -30.98
CA LYS A 3 19.40 -7.60 -29.82
C LYS A 3 18.05 -8.29 -29.96
N VAL A 4 17.62 -9.01 -28.92
CA VAL A 4 16.30 -9.64 -28.85
C VAL A 4 15.53 -8.86 -27.79
N ASP A 5 14.49 -8.14 -28.20
CA ASP A 5 13.57 -7.46 -27.29
C ASP A 5 12.39 -8.41 -27.02
N LEU A 6 12.23 -8.84 -25.77
CA LEU A 6 11.15 -9.69 -25.29
C LEU A 6 10.05 -8.81 -24.68
N SER A 7 8.82 -8.92 -25.20
CA SER A 7 7.63 -8.28 -24.64
C SER A 7 6.82 -9.31 -23.84
N LEU A 8 6.74 -9.14 -22.52
CA LEU A 8 5.94 -10.00 -21.64
C LEU A 8 4.57 -9.36 -21.39
N ASN A 9 3.49 -10.06 -21.73
CA ASN A 9 2.13 -9.66 -21.37
C ASN A 9 1.72 -10.43 -20.13
N ILE A 10 1.50 -9.71 -19.03
CA ILE A 10 1.01 -10.28 -17.78
C ILE A 10 -0.46 -9.89 -17.65
N SER A 11 -1.34 -10.88 -17.54
CA SER A 11 -2.73 -10.67 -17.19
C SER A 11 -2.88 -10.93 -15.69
N LEU A 12 -3.34 -9.93 -14.95
CA LEU A 12 -3.69 -10.05 -13.54
C LEU A 12 -5.19 -9.85 -13.40
N ASP A 13 -5.82 -10.58 -12.48
CA ASP A 13 -7.20 -10.31 -12.10
C ASP A 13 -7.29 -8.97 -11.36
N ASP A 14 -8.36 -8.21 -11.57
CA ASP A 14 -8.56 -6.88 -10.95
C ASP A 14 -8.54 -6.92 -9.40
N THR A 15 -8.73 -8.10 -8.81
CA THR A 15 -8.65 -8.32 -7.36
C THR A 15 -7.23 -8.54 -6.85
N GLU A 16 -6.26 -8.79 -7.73
CA GLU A 16 -4.89 -9.20 -7.41
C GLU A 16 -3.85 -8.08 -7.53
N PHE A 17 -4.27 -6.90 -7.99
CA PHE A 17 -3.41 -5.73 -8.08
C PHE A 17 -4.19 -4.43 -7.98
N ILE A 18 -3.50 -3.35 -7.57
CA ILE A 18 -3.98 -1.98 -7.70
C ILE A 18 -2.92 -1.16 -8.43
N GLN A 19 -3.35 -0.32 -9.38
CA GLN A 19 -2.48 0.63 -10.06
C GLN A 19 -2.62 2.01 -9.40
N VAL A 20 -1.49 2.61 -9.04
CA VAL A 20 -1.43 3.95 -8.45
C VAL A 20 -0.36 4.76 -9.17
N GLY A 21 -0.81 5.61 -10.10
CA GLY A 21 0.08 6.28 -11.06
C GLY A 21 0.79 5.25 -11.94
N ASP A 22 2.12 5.32 -11.97
CA ASP A 22 2.98 4.41 -12.74
C ASP A 22 3.32 3.11 -11.98
N PHE A 23 2.91 3.00 -10.71
CA PHE A 23 3.24 1.86 -9.86
C PHE A 23 2.10 0.85 -9.81
N ILE A 24 2.46 -0.44 -9.81
CA ILE A 24 1.53 -1.54 -9.63
C ILE A 24 1.85 -2.22 -8.30
N TYR A 25 0.86 -2.31 -7.43
CA TYR A 25 0.96 -3.04 -6.18
C TYR A 25 0.20 -4.35 -6.31
N THR A 26 0.86 -5.48 -6.06
CA THR A 26 0.28 -6.82 -6.28
C THR A 26 0.69 -7.79 -5.18
N THR A 27 -0.08 -8.86 -5.01
CA THR A 27 0.24 -9.99 -4.14
C THR A 27 1.14 -11.03 -4.81
N HIS A 28 1.52 -10.85 -6.07
CA HIS A 28 2.40 -11.77 -6.79
C HIS A 28 3.87 -11.34 -6.65
N GLU A 29 4.58 -11.93 -5.68
CA GLU A 29 5.98 -11.60 -5.39
C GLU A 29 6.91 -11.84 -6.60
N SER A 30 6.60 -12.86 -7.42
CA SER A 30 7.36 -13.21 -8.61
C SER A 30 7.48 -12.05 -9.61
N LEU A 31 6.45 -11.19 -9.70
CA LEU A 31 6.40 -10.09 -10.67
C LEU A 31 7.31 -8.92 -10.32
N LYS A 32 7.75 -8.82 -9.06
CA LYS A 32 8.71 -7.79 -8.63
C LYS A 32 10.04 -7.86 -9.39
N ARG A 33 10.41 -9.04 -9.89
CA ARG A 33 11.66 -9.24 -10.64
C ARG A 33 11.57 -8.80 -12.10
N GLU A 34 10.35 -8.68 -12.62
CA GLU A 34 10.10 -8.37 -14.03
C GLU A 34 10.19 -6.87 -14.31
N GLN A 35 9.73 -6.03 -13.37
CA GLN A 35 9.60 -4.58 -13.57
C GLN A 35 9.91 -3.82 -12.27
N PRO A 36 10.67 -2.71 -12.32
CA PRO A 36 11.02 -1.93 -11.13
C PRO A 36 9.84 -1.18 -10.50
N TYR A 37 8.75 -0.97 -11.25
CA TYR A 37 7.53 -0.30 -10.78
C TYR A 37 6.48 -1.25 -10.19
N ILE A 38 6.78 -2.57 -10.15
CA ILE A 38 5.92 -3.57 -9.50
C ILE A 38 6.36 -3.74 -8.05
N HIS A 39 5.44 -3.47 -7.13
CA HIS A 39 5.63 -3.60 -5.70
C HIS A 39 4.82 -4.78 -5.17
N PHE A 40 5.48 -5.67 -4.45
CA PHE A 40 4.80 -6.73 -3.71
C PHE A 40 4.19 -6.16 -2.42
N ILE A 41 2.91 -6.45 -2.18
CA ILE A 41 2.20 -6.14 -0.94
C ILE A 41 1.40 -7.34 -0.43
N GLY A 42 1.14 -7.38 0.87
CA GLY A 42 0.30 -8.41 1.46
C GLY A 42 -1.16 -8.30 1.03
N THR A 43 -1.89 -9.41 1.05
CA THR A 43 -3.32 -9.49 0.67
C THR A 43 -4.20 -8.54 1.49
N LYS A 44 -3.91 -8.39 2.80
CA LYS A 44 -4.62 -7.45 3.68
C LYS A 44 -4.40 -6.00 3.25
N CYS A 45 -3.15 -5.63 2.97
CA CYS A 45 -2.81 -4.29 2.50
C CYS A 45 -3.50 -4.00 1.16
N LEU A 46 -3.49 -4.96 0.23
CA LEU A 46 -4.16 -4.81 -1.06
C LEU A 46 -5.67 -4.60 -0.89
N ALA A 47 -6.31 -5.37 -0.01
CA ALA A 47 -7.74 -5.23 0.27
C ALA A 47 -8.10 -3.84 0.83
N VAL A 48 -7.24 -3.27 1.69
CA VAL A 48 -7.41 -1.90 2.19
C VAL A 48 -7.23 -0.89 1.06
N LEU A 49 -6.12 -0.94 0.32
CA LEU A 49 -5.84 0.01 -0.76
C LEU A 49 -6.93 0.02 -1.84
N LYS A 50 -7.50 -1.15 -2.16
CA LYS A 50 -8.60 -1.28 -3.12
C LYS A 50 -9.84 -0.47 -2.75
N LYS A 51 -10.11 -0.25 -1.47
CA LYS A 51 -11.22 0.61 -1.03
C LYS A 51 -11.05 2.08 -1.43
N PHE A 52 -9.82 2.50 -1.71
CA PHE A 52 -9.45 3.87 -2.05
C PHE A 52 -8.96 4.00 -3.50
N GLU A 53 -9.24 3.01 -4.35
CA GLU A 53 -8.83 3.02 -5.76
C GLU A 53 -9.28 4.31 -6.47
N GLY A 54 -8.36 4.91 -7.23
CA GLY A 54 -8.56 6.21 -7.88
C GLY A 54 -8.34 7.46 -6.99
N ARG A 55 -8.19 7.30 -5.67
CA ARG A 55 -7.89 8.41 -4.74
C ARG A 55 -6.48 8.36 -4.16
N LEU A 56 -5.77 7.25 -4.38
CA LEU A 56 -4.42 7.05 -3.89
C LEU A 56 -3.38 7.74 -4.76
N THR A 57 -2.28 8.13 -4.12
CA THR A 57 -1.04 8.56 -4.79
C THR A 57 0.12 7.74 -4.20
N PRO A 58 1.26 7.62 -4.90
CA PRO A 58 2.42 6.89 -4.37
C PRO A 58 2.84 7.43 -2.99
N ARG A 59 2.78 8.77 -2.83
CA ARG A 59 3.06 9.44 -1.56
C ARG A 59 2.13 9.00 -0.42
N ILE A 60 0.82 8.86 -0.68
CA ILE A 60 -0.14 8.41 0.33
C ILE A 60 0.17 6.97 0.77
N ILE A 61 0.54 6.11 -0.18
CA ILE A 61 0.92 4.72 0.14
C ILE A 61 2.20 4.69 0.98
N ASP A 62 3.22 5.46 0.60
CA ASP A 62 4.48 5.52 1.33
C ASP A 62 4.29 6.06 2.76
N GLU A 63 3.52 7.13 2.93
CA GLU A 63 3.21 7.70 4.24
C GLU A 63 2.40 6.73 5.10
N TRP A 64 1.40 6.07 4.51
CA TRP A 64 0.62 5.04 5.21
C TRP A 64 1.51 3.89 5.69
N LEU A 65 2.38 3.34 4.84
CA LEU A 65 3.30 2.26 5.22
C LEU A 65 4.23 2.67 6.38
N LEU A 66 4.72 3.92 6.39
CA LEU A 66 5.54 4.45 7.48
C LEU A 66 4.76 4.58 8.78
N ILE A 67 3.52 5.09 8.71
CA ILE A 67 2.64 5.25 9.87
C ILE A 67 2.26 3.87 10.43
N SER A 68 1.75 2.96 9.60
CA SER A 68 1.36 1.61 10.03
C SER A 68 2.53 0.87 10.68
N LYS A 69 3.74 0.96 10.11
CA LYS A 69 4.95 0.38 10.73
C LYS A 69 5.26 1.00 12.09
N ALA A 70 5.19 2.33 12.21
CA ALA A 70 5.46 3.01 13.47
C ALA A 70 4.42 2.63 14.54
N LEU A 71 3.16 2.43 14.15
CA LEU A 71 2.09 2.01 15.06
C LEU A 71 2.22 0.54 15.47
N ASP A 72 2.64 -0.33 14.55
CA ASP A 72 2.97 -1.72 14.85
C ASP A 72 4.08 -1.79 15.90
N ASP A 73 5.15 -0.98 15.76
CA ASP A 73 6.25 -0.91 16.73
C ASP A 73 5.81 -0.37 18.13
N ILE A 74 4.75 0.44 18.18
CA ILE A 74 4.19 1.00 19.43
C ILE A 74 3.21 0.02 20.10
N SER A 75 2.53 -0.83 19.31
CA SER A 75 1.48 -1.70 19.82
C SER A 75 2.04 -2.99 20.45
N CYS A 76 2.04 -3.06 21.78
CA CYS A 76 2.25 -4.31 22.49
C CYS A 76 1.00 -5.22 22.35
N GLY A 77 0.90 -5.95 21.22
CA GLY A 77 0.27 -7.26 21.16
C GLY A 77 -1.24 -7.37 20.89
N GLU A 78 -2.07 -6.38 21.25
CA GLU A 78 -3.54 -6.54 21.16
C GLU A 78 -4.30 -5.48 20.32
N ASN A 79 -3.77 -4.28 20.17
CA ASN A 79 -4.47 -3.23 19.42
C ASN A 79 -4.29 -3.43 17.91
N ARG A 80 -5.39 -3.42 17.16
CA ARG A 80 -5.34 -3.37 15.70
C ARG A 80 -5.35 -1.93 15.23
N CYS A 81 -4.56 -1.62 14.21
CA CYS A 81 -4.60 -0.31 13.59
C CYS A 81 -5.76 -0.21 12.57
N ASP A 82 -6.48 0.91 12.58
CA ASP A 82 -7.47 1.26 11.58
C ASP A 82 -6.78 1.90 10.36
N ASP A 83 -6.32 1.05 9.45
CA ASP A 83 -5.65 1.47 8.21
C ASP A 83 -6.56 2.34 7.33
N GLU A 84 -7.89 2.13 7.37
CA GLU A 84 -8.84 2.89 6.58
C GLU A 84 -8.89 4.35 7.06
N LEU A 85 -8.95 4.56 8.36
CA LEU A 85 -8.93 5.90 8.95
C LEU A 85 -7.61 6.64 8.65
N ILE A 86 -6.47 5.95 8.71
CA ILE A 86 -5.17 6.56 8.37
C ILE A 86 -5.19 7.05 6.92
N ILE A 87 -5.56 6.18 5.98
CA ILE A 87 -5.58 6.54 4.55
C ILE A 87 -6.56 7.67 4.28
N GLU A 88 -7.72 7.70 4.95
CA GLU A 88 -8.67 8.80 4.82
C GLU A 88 -8.08 10.16 5.24
N GLU A 89 -7.39 10.22 6.37
CA GLU A 89 -6.75 11.44 6.85
C GLU A 89 -5.62 11.90 5.91
N LEU A 90 -4.84 10.95 5.38
CA LEU A 90 -3.82 11.22 4.37
C LEU A 90 -4.43 11.77 3.07
N ILE A 91 -5.54 11.20 2.60
CA ILE A 91 -6.26 11.71 1.40
C ILE A 91 -6.82 13.11 1.65
N LYS A 92 -7.28 13.42 2.87
CA LYS A 92 -7.75 14.77 3.24
C LYS A 92 -6.61 15.80 3.29
N GLY A 93 -5.34 15.35 3.24
CA GLY A 93 -4.17 16.22 3.38
C GLY A 93 -3.97 16.74 4.81
N MET A 94 -4.49 16.01 5.80
CA MET A 94 -4.34 16.36 7.22
C MET A 94 -3.04 15.76 7.75
N GLU A 95 -2.06 16.60 8.05
CA GLU A 95 -0.81 16.15 8.67
C GLU A 95 -1.01 15.99 10.18
N HIS A 96 -0.84 14.75 10.66
CA HIS A 96 -0.91 14.42 12.07
C HIS A 96 0.41 13.82 12.55
N PRO A 97 0.85 14.09 13.80
CA PRO A 97 1.96 13.36 14.39
C PRO A 97 1.59 11.89 14.63
N VAL A 98 2.58 10.98 14.63
CA VAL A 98 2.36 9.54 14.91
C VAL A 98 1.58 9.30 16.21
N SER A 99 1.79 10.13 17.23
CA SER A 99 1.06 10.06 18.51
C SER A 99 -0.45 10.30 18.38
N TRP A 100 -0.89 11.07 17.38
CA TRP A 100 -2.30 11.26 17.09
C TRP A 100 -2.89 9.97 16.53
N TYR A 101 -2.23 9.35 15.53
CA TYR A 101 -2.68 8.07 14.98
C TYR A 101 -2.70 6.97 16.05
N ALA A 102 -1.69 6.93 16.94
CA ALA A 102 -1.70 6.00 18.07
C ALA A 102 -2.89 6.21 19.03
N LYS A 103 -3.41 7.43 19.14
CA LYS A 103 -4.57 7.71 20.00
C LYS A 103 -5.91 7.46 19.32
N HIS A 104 -5.96 7.63 18.00
CA HIS A 104 -7.22 7.70 17.23
C HIS A 104 -7.46 6.50 16.31
N CYS A 105 -6.41 5.75 15.95
CA CYS A 105 -6.48 4.64 15.00
C CYS A 105 -6.27 3.28 15.66
N PHE A 106 -6.03 3.19 16.98
CA PHE A 106 -6.09 1.89 17.65
C PHE A 106 -7.54 1.49 17.90
N VAL A 107 -7.90 0.33 17.38
CA VAL A 107 -9.18 -0.33 17.60
C VAL A 107 -8.98 -1.43 18.66
N ALA A 108 -9.83 -1.41 19.69
CA ALA A 108 -9.88 -2.41 20.75
C ALA A 108 -10.45 -3.75 20.26
#